data_AF-A0A422PRZ5-F1
#
_entry.id   AF-A0A422PRZ5-F1
#
_cell.length_a   1.000
_cell.length_b   1.000
_cell.length_c   1.000
_cell.angle_alpha   90.00
_cell.angle_beta   90.00
_cell.angle_gamma   90.00
#
_symmetry.space_group_name_H-M   'P 1'
#
loop_
_entity.id
_entity.type
_entity.pdbx_description
1 polymer ?
#
loop_
_entity_poly.entity_id
_entity_poly.type
_entity_poly.pdbx_seq_one_letter_code
_entity_poly.pdbx_strand_id
1 'polypeptide(L)'
;VICSQRRFLPSLALWSCVRCSGSGSASRTNPSPVNFDSFTLNEAVVKKDMEALERWNELSQMIYSARAEKANEKVLLAVEKGLGMLAEMGALNAPIQCETLLLLEATQAHYNLHQFEAALKSAEKAKNVLLETPAALRDAALLAEVNQLVAYVLLENENIDEAMNTFTDILRWIDVDAKSATPMQAVAAVNMRRSVVTGIGLCYQKRAEKEVATGGDGKELYGKALDLLIEALNVHIDENDYDSVKKTLSSVLKCFEGVNDISQAISTGEKYVSWCRRHSDEAGAAQGTVWLEELQKKYTKEGDTAQ
;
A
#
# COMPACT_ATOMS: atom_id res chain seq x y z
N VAL A 1 3.79 -5.06 5.24
CA VAL A 1 2.79 -3.96 5.10
C VAL A 1 2.82 -3.47 3.65
N ILE A 2 1.69 -3.24 2.97
CA ILE A 2 1.72 -2.80 1.55
C ILE A 2 2.11 -1.31 1.43
N CYS A 3 1.67 -0.47 2.37
CA CYS A 3 2.24 0.87 2.56
C CYS A 3 3.38 0.81 3.59
N SER A 4 4.60 0.53 3.15
CA SER A 4 5.79 0.74 3.97
C SER A 4 6.01 2.25 4.20
N GLN A 5 6.41 2.57 5.43
CA GLN A 5 6.46 3.90 6.04
C GLN A 5 7.06 4.98 5.12
N ARG A 6 6.35 6.12 4.94
CA ARG A 6 6.90 7.51 4.85
C ARG A 6 5.88 8.59 4.46
N ARG A 7 4.65 8.52 4.96
CA ARG A 7 3.88 9.74 5.21
C ARG A 7 3.45 9.72 6.66
N PHE A 8 4.35 10.23 7.50
CA PHE A 8 3.96 10.89 8.73
C PHE A 8 2.76 11.76 8.38
N LEU A 9 1.66 11.67 9.12
CA LEU A 9 0.78 12.82 9.28
C LEU A 9 1.73 13.96 9.66
N PRO A 10 2.03 14.91 8.75
CA PRO A 10 2.71 16.10 9.21
C PRO A 10 1.75 16.68 10.23
N SER A 11 2.29 17.09 11.38
CA SER A 11 1.67 18.13 12.21
C SER A 11 0.81 19.02 11.31
N LEU A 12 -0.50 19.03 11.58
CA LEU A 12 -1.53 19.75 10.84
C LEU A 12 -1.17 21.23 10.71
N ALA A 13 -0.28 21.55 9.79
CA ALA A 13 -0.05 22.88 9.28
C ALA A 13 -1.07 23.05 8.17
N LEU A 14 -2.28 23.45 8.58
CA LEU A 14 -3.36 23.93 7.72
C LEU A 14 -2.82 25.05 6.81
N TRP A 15 -2.39 24.69 5.60
CA TRP A 15 -2.25 25.67 4.52
C TRP A 15 -3.64 25.82 3.88
N SER A 16 -4.43 26.70 4.50
CA SER A 16 -5.68 27.19 3.97
C SER A 16 -5.41 28.04 2.73
N CYS A 17 -5.53 27.45 1.55
CA CYS A 17 -5.76 28.17 0.30
C CYS A 17 -6.43 27.25 -0.74
N VAL A 18 -7.70 26.92 -0.54
CA VAL A 18 -8.57 26.48 -1.65
C VAL A 18 -9.78 27.39 -1.70
N ARG A 19 -9.75 28.31 -2.67
CA ARG A 19 -10.96 29.01 -3.14
C ARG A 19 -11.83 28.00 -3.86
N CYS A 20 -12.88 27.52 -3.22
CA CYS A 20 -13.97 26.85 -3.90
C CYS A 20 -14.72 27.88 -4.77
N SER A 21 -14.55 27.81 -6.09
CA SER A 21 -15.49 28.47 -7.02
C SER A 21 -16.65 27.51 -7.26
N GLY A 22 -17.84 27.91 -6.83
CA GLY A 22 -18.96 27.02 -6.58
C GLY A 22 -19.99 26.87 -7.70
N SER A 23 -21.09 26.20 -7.33
CA SER A 23 -22.40 26.33 -7.97
C SER A 23 -23.48 26.39 -6.87
N GLY A 24 -24.54 27.16 -7.12
CA GLY A 24 -25.34 27.85 -6.11
C GLY A 24 -26.11 26.99 -5.11
N SER A 25 -25.93 27.31 -3.84
CA SER A 25 -27.00 27.45 -2.84
C SER A 25 -26.52 28.47 -1.79
N ALA A 26 -27.46 29.12 -1.09
CA ALA A 26 -27.27 30.34 -0.31
C ALA A 26 -25.92 30.47 0.43
N SER A 27 -25.19 31.55 0.11
CA SER A 27 -23.98 31.98 0.79
C SER A 27 -24.28 32.24 2.27
N ARG A 28 -24.07 31.23 3.12
CA ARG A 28 -23.63 31.45 4.49
C ARG A 28 -22.12 31.58 4.41
N THR A 29 -21.63 32.81 4.32
CA THR A 29 -20.22 33.11 4.59
C THR A 29 -19.88 32.55 5.96
N ASN A 30 -19.03 31.52 5.98
CA ASN A 30 -18.56 30.94 7.22
C ASN A 30 -17.76 31.99 8.00
N PRO A 31 -17.92 32.06 9.34
CA PRO A 31 -17.22 33.05 10.14
C PRO A 31 -15.72 32.82 10.07
N SER A 32 -14.98 33.89 9.75
CA SER A 32 -13.52 33.87 9.72
C SER A 32 -12.95 33.70 11.14
N PRO A 33 -11.81 32.98 11.32
CA PRO A 33 -11.08 32.95 12.58
C PRO A 33 -10.59 34.32 13.03
N VAL A 34 -10.50 35.27 12.10
CA VAL A 34 -10.13 36.67 12.33
C VAL A 34 -11.33 37.54 12.01
N ASN A 35 -11.79 38.33 12.99
CA ASN A 35 -12.69 39.44 12.72
C ASN A 35 -11.89 40.56 12.03
N PHE A 36 -12.12 40.77 10.74
CA PHE A 36 -11.41 41.77 9.95
C PHE A 36 -11.72 43.21 10.40
N ASP A 37 -12.90 43.45 10.96
CA ASP A 37 -13.33 44.78 11.40
C ASP A 37 -12.73 45.18 12.77
N SER A 38 -12.44 44.19 13.62
CA SER A 38 -11.87 44.42 14.96
C SER A 38 -10.40 44.00 15.08
N PHE A 39 -9.81 43.39 14.05
CA PHE A 39 -8.49 42.76 14.09
C PHE A 39 -8.30 41.80 15.29
N THR A 40 -9.38 41.20 15.77
CA THR A 40 -9.36 40.24 16.88
C THR A 40 -9.66 38.83 16.39
N LEU A 41 -9.18 37.84 17.13
CA LEU A 41 -9.57 36.46 16.89
C LEU A 41 -11.04 36.28 17.25
N ASN A 42 -11.74 35.52 16.42
CA ASN A 42 -13.04 35.00 16.76
C ASN A 42 -12.83 33.80 17.71
N GLU A 43 -12.82 34.07 19.01
CA GLU A 43 -12.55 33.07 20.06
C GLU A 43 -13.44 31.83 19.96
N ALA A 44 -14.69 31.99 19.51
CA ALA A 44 -15.61 30.87 19.32
C ALA A 44 -15.20 29.95 18.17
N VAL A 45 -14.70 30.51 17.07
CA VAL A 45 -14.17 29.72 15.93
C VAL A 45 -12.86 29.06 16.32
N VAL A 46 -11.93 29.81 16.93
CA VAL A 46 -10.64 29.27 17.38
C VAL A 46 -10.82 28.13 18.38
N LYS A 47 -11.73 28.28 19.37
CA LYS A 47 -12.00 27.21 20.33
C LYS A 47 -12.54 25.96 19.66
N LYS A 48 -13.47 26.10 18.71
CA LYS A 48 -14.02 24.99 17.95
C LYS A 48 -12.94 24.28 17.10
N ASP A 49 -12.06 25.04 16.46
CA ASP A 49 -10.97 24.48 15.65
C ASP A 49 -9.95 23.73 16.52
N MET A 50 -9.65 24.25 17.72
CA MET A 50 -8.79 23.57 18.69
C MET A 50 -9.40 22.27 19.22
N GLU A 51 -10.69 22.25 19.54
CA GLU A 51 -11.42 21.04 19.95
C GLU A 51 -11.44 20.00 18.81
N ALA A 52 -11.64 20.44 17.56
CA ALA A 52 -11.58 19.55 16.40
C ALA A 52 -10.17 18.95 16.23
N LEU A 53 -9.13 19.77 16.34
CA LEU A 53 -7.73 19.34 16.25
C LEU A 53 -7.38 18.32 17.33
N GLU A 54 -7.82 18.53 18.57
CA GLU A 54 -7.61 17.59 19.67
C GLU A 54 -8.25 16.22 19.37
N ARG A 55 -9.51 16.20 18.92
CA ARG A 55 -10.19 14.95 18.53
C ARG A 55 -9.45 14.23 17.40
N TRP A 56 -8.94 14.95 16.40
CA TRP A 56 -8.14 14.36 15.31
C TRP A 56 -6.81 13.79 15.80
N ASN A 57 -6.15 14.46 16.74
CA ASN A 57 -4.91 13.97 17.36
C ASN A 57 -5.15 12.69 18.17
N GLU A 58 -6.21 12.65 18.97
CA GLU A 58 -6.61 11.42 19.70
C GLU A 58 -6.87 10.26 18.73
N LEU A 59 -7.58 10.53 17.64
CA LEU A 59 -7.86 9.54 16.61
C LEU A 59 -6.57 8.99 15.98
N SER A 60 -5.65 9.89 15.61
CA SER A 60 -4.35 9.53 15.06
C SER A 60 -3.56 8.65 16.03
N GLN A 61 -3.57 8.96 17.33
CA GLN A 61 -2.88 8.16 18.34
C GLN A 61 -3.50 6.77 18.50
N MET A 62 -4.83 6.66 18.47
CA MET A 62 -5.50 5.35 18.53
C MET A 62 -5.14 4.47 17.32
N ILE A 63 -5.16 5.04 16.10
CA ILE A 63 -4.77 4.30 14.88
C ILE A 63 -3.29 3.87 14.96
N TYR A 64 -2.40 4.77 15.38
CA TYR A 64 -0.98 4.48 15.51
C TYR A 64 -0.71 3.34 16.51
N SER A 65 -1.31 3.40 17.70
CA SER A 65 -1.16 2.37 18.73
C SER A 65 -1.74 1.03 18.27
N ALA A 66 -2.94 1.03 17.66
CA ALA A 66 -3.55 -0.18 17.11
C ALA A 66 -2.70 -0.82 16.01
N ARG A 67 -2.06 -0.01 15.15
CA ARG A 67 -1.13 -0.50 14.12
C ARG A 67 0.12 -1.11 14.73
N ALA A 68 0.70 -0.48 15.75
CA ALA A 68 1.89 -0.99 16.44
C ALA A 68 1.61 -2.36 17.11
N GLU A 69 0.40 -2.53 17.64
CA GLU A 69 -0.09 -3.80 18.19
C GLU A 69 -0.52 -4.83 17.13
N LYS A 70 -0.49 -4.47 15.84
CA LYS A 70 -1.06 -5.25 14.73
C LYS A 70 -2.54 -5.62 14.94
N ALA A 71 -3.28 -4.80 15.70
CA ALA A 71 -4.69 -4.99 16.02
C ALA A 71 -5.59 -4.38 14.94
N ASN A 72 -5.67 -5.03 13.78
CA ASN A 72 -6.40 -4.50 12.60
C ASN A 72 -7.88 -4.20 12.88
N GLU A 73 -8.56 -4.96 13.73
CA GLU A 73 -9.95 -4.68 14.13
C GLU A 73 -10.08 -3.35 14.89
N LYS A 74 -9.12 -3.02 15.76
CA LYS A 74 -9.08 -1.73 16.46
C LYS A 74 -8.84 -0.58 15.47
N VAL A 75 -8.03 -0.81 14.42
CA VAL A 75 -7.84 0.18 13.34
C VAL A 75 -9.17 0.45 12.63
N LEU A 76 -9.95 -0.59 12.31
CA LEU A 76 -11.26 -0.43 11.67
C LEU A 76 -12.25 0.36 12.53
N LEU A 77 -12.33 0.06 13.83
CA LEU A 77 -13.18 0.82 14.77
C LEU A 77 -12.76 2.29 14.88
N ALA A 78 -11.45 2.55 14.89
CA ALA A 78 -10.94 3.92 14.89
C ALA A 78 -11.26 4.63 13.57
N VAL A 79 -11.12 3.96 12.41
CA VAL A 79 -11.49 4.54 11.11
C VAL A 79 -12.98 4.87 11.06
N GLU A 80 -13.85 3.98 11.53
CA GLU A 80 -15.31 4.23 11.61
C GLU A 80 -15.62 5.46 12.47
N LYS A 81 -14.98 5.57 13.64
CA LYS A 81 -15.07 6.78 14.50
C LYS A 81 -14.62 8.04 13.73
N GLY A 82 -13.53 7.95 12.97
CA GLY A 82 -13.00 9.05 12.15
C GLY A 82 -13.95 9.49 11.04
N LEU A 83 -14.59 8.54 10.36
CA LEU A 83 -15.59 8.83 9.33
C LEU A 83 -16.86 9.47 9.94
N GLY A 84 -17.27 9.04 11.14
CA GLY A 84 -18.34 9.69 11.90
C GLY A 84 -17.97 11.13 12.28
N MET A 85 -16.75 11.33 12.80
CA MET A 85 -16.19 12.65 13.10
C MET A 85 -16.18 13.58 11.89
N LEU A 86 -15.80 13.07 10.71
CA LEU A 86 -15.82 13.82 9.46
C LEU A 86 -17.24 14.28 9.08
N ALA A 87 -18.22 13.38 9.18
CA ALA A 87 -19.62 13.69 8.89
C ALA A 87 -20.19 14.75 9.85
N GLU A 88 -19.78 14.74 11.12
CA GLU A 88 -20.17 15.74 12.12
C GLU A 88 -19.52 17.11 11.89
N MET A 89 -18.21 17.14 11.62
CA MET A 89 -17.42 18.37 11.59
C MET A 89 -17.43 19.09 10.24
N GLY A 90 -17.73 18.37 9.16
CA GLY A 90 -17.80 18.88 7.80
C GLY A 90 -16.43 19.16 7.16
N ALA A 91 -16.41 19.26 5.83
CA ALA A 91 -15.19 19.34 5.00
C ALA A 91 -14.27 20.55 5.29
N LEU A 92 -14.78 21.60 5.95
CA LEU A 92 -14.00 22.79 6.32
C LEU A 92 -13.06 22.54 7.49
N ASN A 93 -13.42 21.62 8.40
CA ASN A 93 -12.65 21.31 9.60
C ASN A 93 -11.90 19.97 9.47
N ALA A 94 -12.02 19.32 8.32
CA ALA A 94 -11.42 18.05 8.00
C ALA A 94 -11.22 17.97 6.47
N PRO A 95 -9.99 18.19 5.97
CA PRO A 95 -9.69 18.15 4.54
C PRO A 95 -10.20 16.86 3.88
N ILE A 96 -10.58 16.90 2.60
CA ILE A 96 -10.95 15.72 1.78
C ILE A 96 -9.88 14.62 1.84
N GLN A 97 -8.62 15.02 2.05
CA GLN A 97 -7.50 14.11 2.28
C GLN A 97 -7.69 13.25 3.54
N CYS A 98 -8.35 13.74 4.59
CA CYS A 98 -8.66 12.97 5.79
C CYS A 98 -9.61 11.80 5.49
N GLU A 99 -10.65 12.00 4.68
CA GLU A 99 -11.54 10.88 4.31
C GLU A 99 -10.78 9.81 3.52
N THR A 100 -10.02 10.25 2.52
CA THR A 100 -9.24 9.34 1.67
C THR A 100 -8.24 8.56 2.52
N LEU A 101 -7.49 9.23 3.39
CA LEU A 101 -6.50 8.58 4.26
C LEU A 101 -7.16 7.59 5.23
N LEU A 102 -8.29 7.93 5.85
CA LEU A 102 -9.05 7.00 6.69
C LEU A 102 -9.49 5.75 5.91
N LEU A 103 -9.97 5.93 4.68
CA LEU A 103 -10.38 4.81 3.83
C LEU A 103 -9.20 3.95 3.38
N LEU A 104 -8.01 4.54 3.18
CA LEU A 104 -6.77 3.79 2.93
C LEU A 104 -6.35 2.96 4.15
N GLU A 105 -6.49 3.50 5.37
CA GLU A 105 -6.26 2.75 6.60
C GLU A 105 -7.22 1.56 6.74
N ALA A 106 -8.51 1.77 6.45
CA ALA A 106 -9.49 0.67 6.43
C ALA A 106 -9.15 -0.38 5.37
N THR A 107 -8.77 0.06 4.16
CA THR A 107 -8.34 -0.84 3.07
C THR A 107 -7.19 -1.73 3.52
N GLN A 108 -6.15 -1.15 4.12
CA GLN A 108 -4.99 -1.88 4.60
C GLN A 108 -5.34 -2.84 5.75
N ALA A 109 -6.21 -2.42 6.68
CA ALA A 109 -6.66 -3.25 7.79
C ALA A 109 -7.50 -4.44 7.31
N HIS A 110 -8.45 -4.23 6.39
CA HIS A 110 -9.23 -5.30 5.76
C HIS A 110 -8.34 -6.26 4.96
N TYR A 111 -7.36 -5.73 4.22
CA TYR A 111 -6.37 -6.56 3.51
C TYR A 111 -5.61 -7.48 4.47
N ASN A 112 -5.13 -6.95 5.60
CA ASN A 112 -4.41 -7.72 6.61
C ASN A 112 -5.28 -8.78 7.31
N LEU A 113 -6.60 -8.57 7.34
CA LEU A 113 -7.59 -9.54 7.85
C LEU A 113 -8.07 -10.53 6.77
N HIS A 114 -7.48 -10.50 5.56
CA HIS A 114 -7.91 -11.29 4.39
C HIS A 114 -9.38 -11.03 3.97
N GLN A 115 -9.92 -9.85 4.29
CA GLN A 115 -11.26 -9.41 3.92
C GLN A 115 -11.20 -8.62 2.60
N PHE A 116 -10.82 -9.28 1.51
CA PHE A 116 -10.47 -8.61 0.25
C PHE A 116 -11.61 -7.83 -0.39
N GLU A 117 -12.86 -8.32 -0.34
CA GLU A 117 -14.02 -7.60 -0.86
C GLU A 117 -14.27 -6.28 -0.09
N ALA A 118 -14.13 -6.31 1.24
CA ALA A 118 -14.27 -5.11 2.08
C ALA A 118 -13.10 -4.13 1.86
N ALA A 119 -11.89 -4.65 1.62
CA ALA A 119 -10.74 -3.84 1.25
C ALA A 119 -10.96 -3.13 -0.09
N LEU A 120 -11.42 -3.84 -1.13
CA LEU A 120 -11.75 -3.24 -2.44
C LEU A 120 -12.81 -2.15 -2.30
N LYS A 121 -13.90 -2.43 -1.59
CA LYS A 121 -14.98 -1.44 -1.38
C LYS A 121 -14.46 -0.17 -0.71
N SER A 122 -13.58 -0.30 0.27
CA SER A 122 -12.97 0.84 0.96
C SER A 122 -12.05 1.64 0.04
N ALA A 123 -11.23 0.94 -0.77
CA ALA A 123 -10.31 1.56 -1.72
C ALA A 123 -11.04 2.27 -2.87
N GLU A 124 -12.10 1.66 -3.40
CA GLU A 124 -12.96 2.27 -4.42
C GLU A 124 -13.66 3.52 -3.89
N LYS A 125 -14.13 3.50 -2.64
CA LYS A 125 -14.68 4.69 -2.01
C LYS A 125 -13.61 5.78 -1.91
N ALA A 126 -12.39 5.45 -1.48
CA ALA A 126 -11.27 6.40 -1.42
C ALA A 126 -10.96 7.01 -2.80
N LYS A 127 -10.94 6.16 -3.83
CA LYS A 127 -10.75 6.57 -5.23
C LYS A 127 -11.83 7.54 -5.68
N ASN A 128 -13.10 7.23 -5.41
CA ASN A 128 -14.22 8.06 -5.83
C ASN A 128 -14.18 9.45 -5.17
N VAL A 129 -13.85 9.52 -3.88
CA VAL A 129 -13.65 10.79 -3.16
C VAL A 129 -12.57 11.66 -3.82
N LEU A 130 -11.45 11.07 -4.27
CA LEU A 130 -10.42 11.81 -5.02
C LEU A 130 -10.88 12.23 -6.42
N LEU A 131 -11.70 11.40 -7.08
CA LEU A 131 -12.20 11.69 -8.43
C LEU A 131 -13.23 12.82 -8.45
N GLU A 132 -13.95 13.06 -7.35
CA GLU A 132 -14.82 14.24 -7.17
C GLU A 132 -14.04 15.56 -7.20
N THR A 133 -12.74 15.53 -6.87
CA THR A 133 -11.87 16.70 -6.98
C THR A 133 -11.57 17.00 -8.46
N PRO A 134 -11.65 18.27 -8.91
CA PRO A 134 -11.29 18.65 -10.27
C PRO A 134 -9.90 18.16 -10.66
N ALA A 135 -9.73 17.67 -11.89
CA ALA A 135 -8.50 17.03 -12.35
C ALA A 135 -7.24 17.91 -12.15
N ALA A 136 -7.35 19.23 -12.30
CA ALA A 136 -6.25 20.18 -12.10
C ALA A 136 -5.77 20.32 -10.64
N LEU A 137 -6.61 19.95 -9.66
CA LEU A 137 -6.32 20.04 -8.23
C LEU A 137 -6.18 18.67 -7.57
N ARG A 138 -6.38 17.59 -8.34
CA ARG A 138 -6.35 16.23 -7.83
C ARG A 138 -4.92 15.83 -7.48
N ASP A 139 -4.73 15.25 -6.30
CA ASP A 139 -3.44 14.67 -5.95
C ASP A 139 -3.25 13.34 -6.70
N ALA A 140 -2.53 13.41 -7.83
CA ALA A 140 -2.22 12.26 -8.66
C ALA A 140 -1.39 11.20 -7.91
N ALA A 141 -0.53 11.61 -6.96
CA ALA A 141 0.26 10.67 -6.17
C ALA A 141 -0.62 9.90 -5.19
N LEU A 142 -1.57 10.58 -4.52
CA LEU A 142 -2.51 9.91 -3.63
C LEU A 142 -3.46 8.98 -4.41
N LEU A 143 -3.89 9.38 -5.62
CA LEU A 143 -4.67 8.50 -6.49
C LEU A 143 -3.88 7.25 -6.90
N ALA A 144 -2.59 7.40 -7.22
CA ALA A 144 -1.71 6.29 -7.54
C ALA A 144 -1.50 5.36 -6.33
N GLU A 145 -1.43 5.89 -5.12
CA GLU A 145 -1.34 5.11 -3.88
C GLU A 145 -2.62 4.28 -3.62
N VAL A 146 -3.80 4.88 -3.85
CA VAL A 146 -5.07 4.15 -3.81
C VAL A 146 -5.08 3.02 -4.84
N ASN A 147 -4.70 3.30 -6.09
CA ASN A 147 -4.66 2.27 -7.14
C ASN A 147 -3.62 1.17 -6.82
N GLN A 148 -2.50 1.51 -6.18
CA GLN A 148 -1.51 0.51 -5.75
C GLN A 148 -2.15 -0.48 -4.77
N LEU A 149 -2.87 0.03 -3.76
CA LEU A 149 -3.58 -0.83 -2.81
C LEU A 149 -4.65 -1.68 -3.49
N VAL A 150 -5.45 -1.10 -4.40
CA VAL A 150 -6.41 -1.85 -5.22
C VAL A 150 -5.71 -2.99 -5.96
N ALA A 151 -4.58 -2.73 -6.62
CA ALA A 151 -3.85 -3.73 -7.38
C ALA A 151 -3.36 -4.90 -6.51
N TYR A 152 -2.85 -4.62 -5.30
CA TYR A 152 -2.47 -5.68 -4.37
C TYR A 152 -3.66 -6.48 -3.84
N VAL A 153 -4.80 -5.82 -3.57
CA VAL A 153 -6.01 -6.54 -3.15
C VAL A 153 -6.52 -7.44 -4.28
N LEU A 154 -6.55 -6.94 -5.52
CA LEU A 154 -6.91 -7.73 -6.71
C LEU A 154 -5.97 -8.93 -6.91
N LEU A 155 -4.66 -8.73 -6.69
CA LEU A 155 -3.67 -9.81 -6.80
C LEU A 155 -3.91 -10.93 -5.79
N GLU A 156 -4.17 -10.60 -4.52
CA GLU A 156 -4.50 -11.62 -3.50
C GLU A 156 -5.88 -12.24 -3.71
N ASN A 157 -6.81 -11.54 -4.35
CA ASN A 157 -8.13 -12.04 -4.73
C ASN A 157 -8.13 -12.79 -6.08
N GLU A 158 -6.96 -13.23 -6.57
CA GLU A 158 -6.76 -13.99 -7.81
C GLU A 158 -7.19 -13.28 -9.13
N ASN A 159 -7.50 -11.98 -9.07
CA ASN A 159 -7.79 -11.13 -10.23
C ASN A 159 -6.48 -10.59 -10.85
N ILE A 160 -5.61 -11.52 -11.25
CA ILE A 160 -4.21 -11.23 -11.61
C ILE A 160 -4.10 -10.27 -12.81
N ASP A 161 -4.98 -10.40 -13.81
CA ASP A 161 -4.91 -9.58 -15.02
C ASP A 161 -5.29 -8.12 -14.75
N GLU A 162 -6.28 -7.90 -13.90
CA GLU A 162 -6.70 -6.56 -13.50
C GLU A 162 -5.68 -5.90 -12.57
N ALA A 163 -5.08 -6.68 -11.65
CA ALA A 163 -3.96 -6.22 -10.83
C ALA A 163 -2.77 -5.78 -11.69
N MET A 164 -2.39 -6.59 -12.69
CA MET A 164 -1.31 -6.29 -13.62
C MET A 164 -1.58 -5.01 -14.41
N ASN A 165 -2.78 -4.84 -14.94
CA ASN A 165 -3.18 -3.63 -15.67
C ASN A 165 -3.07 -2.40 -14.76
N THR A 166 -3.58 -2.51 -13.53
CA THR A 166 -3.53 -1.40 -12.56
C THR A 166 -2.09 -1.03 -12.20
N PHE A 167 -1.21 -2.00 -11.93
CA PHE A 167 0.21 -1.73 -11.68
C PHE A 167 0.90 -1.10 -12.88
N THR A 168 0.58 -1.55 -14.10
CA THR A 168 1.18 -1.03 -15.34
C THR A 168 0.76 0.42 -15.58
N ASP A 169 -0.51 0.77 -15.31
CA ASP A 169 -1.00 2.15 -15.40
C ASP A 169 -0.29 3.07 -14.40
N ILE A 170 -0.08 2.60 -13.16
CA ILE A 170 0.69 3.35 -12.17
C ILE A 170 2.14 3.52 -12.63
N LEU A 171 2.78 2.46 -13.14
CA LEU A 171 4.15 2.52 -13.63
C LEU A 171 4.30 3.52 -14.77
N ARG A 172 3.33 3.56 -15.70
CA ARG A 172 3.29 4.54 -16.79
C ARG A 172 3.21 5.97 -16.26
N TRP A 173 2.34 6.20 -15.27
CA TRP A 173 2.25 7.51 -14.61
C TRP A 173 3.58 7.92 -13.95
N ILE A 174 4.25 6.99 -13.27
CA ILE A 174 5.58 7.23 -12.67
C ILE A 174 6.62 7.58 -13.73
N ASP A 175 6.67 6.84 -14.84
CA ASP A 175 7.73 6.99 -15.84
C ASP A 175 7.56 8.18 -16.79
N VAL A 176 6.31 8.56 -17.06
CA VAL A 176 5.97 9.58 -18.06
C VAL A 176 5.52 10.86 -17.36
N ASP A 177 4.47 10.78 -16.55
CA ASP A 177 3.72 11.95 -16.10
C ASP A 177 4.37 12.61 -14.88
N ALA A 178 4.92 11.82 -13.96
CA ALA A 178 5.51 12.32 -12.71
C ALA A 178 6.73 13.22 -12.92
N LYS A 179 7.40 13.15 -14.09
CA LYS A 179 8.51 14.04 -14.46
C LYS A 179 8.10 15.50 -14.63
N SER A 180 6.82 15.73 -14.92
CA SER A 180 6.22 17.07 -15.06
C SER A 180 5.41 17.50 -13.83
N ALA A 181 5.31 16.63 -12.83
CA ALA A 181 4.54 16.87 -11.63
C ALA A 181 5.30 17.76 -10.63
N THR A 182 4.60 18.16 -9.57
CA THR A 182 5.24 18.91 -8.48
C THR A 182 6.38 18.08 -7.84
N PRO A 183 7.45 18.71 -7.29
CA PRO A 183 8.55 17.98 -6.67
C PRO A 183 8.11 16.96 -5.62
N MET A 184 7.07 17.28 -4.83
CA MET A 184 6.51 16.39 -3.83
C MET A 184 5.88 15.12 -4.45
N GLN A 185 5.17 15.26 -5.57
CA GLN A 185 4.59 14.12 -6.29
C GLN A 185 5.66 13.29 -7.00
N ALA A 186 6.71 13.92 -7.53
CA ALA A 186 7.84 13.21 -8.13
C ALA A 186 8.56 12.32 -7.10
N VAL A 187 8.81 12.82 -5.89
CA VAL A 187 9.40 12.01 -4.80
C VAL A 187 8.48 10.84 -4.42
N ALA A 188 7.17 11.08 -4.35
CA ALA A 188 6.20 10.02 -4.07
C ALA A 188 6.19 8.94 -5.15
N ALA A 189 6.26 9.33 -6.44
CA ALA A 189 6.32 8.42 -7.57
C ALA A 189 7.57 7.52 -7.54
N VAL A 190 8.74 8.08 -7.21
CA VAL A 190 9.98 7.29 -7.04
C VAL A 190 9.83 6.24 -5.94
N ASN A 191 9.26 6.62 -4.79
CA ASN A 191 9.04 5.68 -3.70
C ASN A 191 8.07 4.56 -4.08
N MET A 192 6.99 4.92 -4.80
CA MET A 192 5.93 4.03 -5.24
C MET A 192 6.41 3.01 -6.28
N ARG A 193 7.34 3.40 -7.17
CA ARG A 193 7.86 2.55 -8.24
C ARG A 193 8.25 1.17 -7.75
N ARG A 194 8.88 1.10 -6.59
CA ARG A 194 9.44 -0.13 -6.02
C ARG A 194 8.37 -1.11 -5.60
N SER A 195 7.32 -0.61 -4.95
CA SER A 195 6.15 -1.42 -4.62
C SER A 195 5.45 -1.87 -5.90
N VAL A 196 5.29 -0.98 -6.89
CA VAL A 196 4.67 -1.33 -8.18
C VAL A 196 5.46 -2.41 -8.92
N VAL A 197 6.80 -2.29 -9.02
CA VAL A 197 7.68 -3.30 -9.63
C VAL A 197 7.57 -4.64 -8.90
N THR A 198 7.56 -4.63 -7.57
CA THR A 198 7.30 -5.84 -6.78
C THR A 198 5.94 -6.46 -7.15
N GLY A 199 4.88 -5.65 -7.21
CA GLY A 199 3.53 -6.08 -7.57
C GLY A 199 3.45 -6.71 -8.96
N ILE A 200 4.12 -6.12 -9.96
CA ILE A 200 4.22 -6.65 -11.32
C ILE A 200 4.96 -8.00 -11.32
N GLY A 201 6.09 -8.09 -10.62
CA GLY A 201 6.83 -9.34 -10.47
C GLY A 201 5.97 -10.46 -9.86
N LEU A 202 5.21 -10.15 -8.82
CA LEU A 202 4.26 -11.09 -8.22
C LEU A 202 3.12 -11.48 -9.17
N CYS A 203 2.62 -10.55 -10.01
CA CYS A 203 1.63 -10.87 -11.03
C CYS A 203 2.18 -11.88 -12.06
N TYR A 204 3.43 -11.69 -12.52
CA TYR A 204 4.08 -12.66 -13.41
C TYR A 204 4.25 -14.03 -12.77
N GLN A 205 4.69 -14.08 -11.51
CA GLN A 205 4.77 -15.34 -10.77
C GLN A 205 3.40 -16.03 -10.71
N LYS A 206 2.34 -15.30 -10.35
CA LYS A 206 0.98 -15.85 -10.25
C LYS A 206 0.44 -16.34 -11.59
N ARG A 207 0.73 -15.62 -12.69
CA ARG A 207 0.41 -16.10 -14.04
C ARG A 207 1.18 -17.37 -14.38
N ALA A 208 2.46 -17.47 -14.01
CA ALA A 208 3.26 -18.67 -14.20
C ALA A 208 2.71 -19.87 -13.40
N GLU A 209 2.35 -19.67 -12.13
CA GLU A 209 1.70 -20.69 -11.28
C GLU A 209 0.41 -21.20 -11.95
N LYS A 210 -0.42 -20.29 -12.48
CA LYS A 210 -1.66 -20.64 -13.21
C LYS A 210 -1.39 -21.39 -14.52
N GLU A 211 -0.39 -20.95 -15.29
CA GLU A 211 -0.03 -21.58 -16.56
C GLU A 211 0.44 -23.02 -16.35
N VAL A 212 1.33 -23.24 -15.38
CA VAL A 212 1.80 -24.58 -14.99
C VAL A 212 0.65 -25.46 -14.53
N ALA A 213 -0.29 -24.93 -13.73
CA ALA A 213 -1.47 -25.66 -13.30
C ALA A 213 -2.38 -26.08 -14.48
N THR A 214 -2.37 -25.33 -15.58
CA THR A 214 -3.10 -25.67 -16.82
C THR A 214 -2.30 -26.52 -17.82
N GLY A 215 -1.09 -26.96 -17.45
CA GLY A 215 -0.25 -27.84 -18.26
C GLY A 215 0.76 -27.14 -19.19
N GLY A 216 0.95 -25.83 -19.07
CA GLY A 216 2.06 -25.11 -19.71
C GLY A 216 3.36 -25.21 -18.92
N ASP A 217 4.46 -24.64 -19.43
CA ASP A 217 5.75 -24.67 -18.74
C ASP A 217 5.98 -23.49 -17.79
N GLY A 218 5.32 -22.35 -18.03
CA GLY A 218 5.41 -21.13 -17.22
C GLY A 218 6.83 -20.52 -17.09
N LYS A 219 7.85 -21.07 -17.76
CA LYS A 219 9.26 -20.72 -17.51
C LYS A 219 9.56 -19.29 -17.91
N GLU A 220 9.02 -18.84 -19.03
CA GLU A 220 9.18 -17.45 -19.50
C GLU A 220 8.61 -16.46 -18.47
N LEU A 221 7.44 -16.77 -17.91
CA LEU A 221 6.77 -15.92 -16.93
C LEU A 221 7.52 -15.91 -15.59
N TYR A 222 8.02 -17.06 -15.13
CA TYR A 222 8.91 -17.11 -13.97
C TYR A 222 10.20 -16.34 -14.18
N GLY A 223 10.80 -16.41 -15.38
CA GLY A 223 11.97 -15.60 -15.74
C GLY A 223 11.69 -14.10 -15.64
N LYS A 224 10.58 -13.62 -16.22
CA LYS A 224 10.16 -12.21 -16.10
C LYS A 224 9.89 -11.80 -14.65
N ALA A 225 9.33 -12.71 -13.84
CA ALA A 225 9.13 -12.47 -12.42
C ALA A 225 10.48 -12.31 -11.69
N LEU A 226 11.47 -13.16 -11.97
CA LEU A 226 12.80 -13.09 -11.36
C LEU A 226 13.48 -11.75 -11.59
N ASP A 227 13.49 -11.26 -12.85
CA ASP A 227 14.14 -9.99 -13.19
C ASP A 227 13.61 -8.84 -12.32
N LEU A 228 12.28 -8.77 -12.15
CA LEU A 228 11.63 -7.71 -11.38
C LEU A 228 11.72 -7.93 -9.86
N LEU A 229 11.58 -9.16 -9.40
CA LEU A 229 11.59 -9.47 -7.96
C LEU A 229 13.00 -9.37 -7.37
N ILE A 230 14.05 -9.67 -8.14
CA ILE A 230 15.45 -9.48 -7.69
C ILE A 230 15.78 -7.98 -7.61
N GLU A 231 15.35 -7.18 -8.58
CA GLU A 231 15.48 -5.71 -8.51
C GLU A 231 14.79 -5.17 -7.26
N ALA A 232 13.54 -5.58 -7.02
CA ALA A 232 12.79 -5.20 -5.84
C ALA A 232 13.45 -5.64 -4.53
N LEU A 233 13.98 -6.87 -4.47
CA LEU A 233 14.58 -7.44 -3.27
C LEU A 233 15.77 -6.61 -2.77
N ASN A 234 16.65 -6.18 -3.68
CA ASN A 234 17.80 -5.36 -3.30
C ASN A 234 17.35 -4.08 -2.59
N VAL A 235 16.28 -3.46 -3.09
CA VAL A 235 15.77 -2.23 -2.47
C VAL A 235 15.09 -2.50 -1.12
N HIS A 236 14.33 -3.59 -1.00
CA HIS A 236 13.71 -3.96 0.28
C HIS A 236 14.76 -4.21 1.38
N ILE A 237 15.92 -4.77 1.01
CA ILE A 237 17.05 -4.98 1.92
C ILE A 237 17.66 -3.63 2.33
N ASP A 238 17.89 -2.72 1.39
CA ASP A 238 18.45 -1.39 1.67
C ASP A 238 17.55 -0.56 2.60
N GLU A 239 16.23 -0.76 2.52
CA GLU A 239 15.24 -0.09 3.38
C GLU A 239 15.00 -0.81 4.72
N ASN A 240 15.60 -1.98 4.91
CA ASN A 240 15.41 -2.82 6.09
C ASN A 240 13.92 -3.17 6.33
N ASP A 241 13.15 -3.35 5.25
CA ASP A 241 11.74 -3.77 5.33
C ASP A 241 11.64 -5.29 5.47
N TYR A 242 11.54 -5.72 6.73
CA TYR A 242 11.50 -7.12 7.11
C TYR A 242 10.45 -7.95 6.33
N ASP A 243 9.20 -7.47 6.30
CA ASP A 243 8.08 -8.21 5.71
C ASP A 243 8.22 -8.30 4.19
N SER A 244 8.65 -7.20 3.57
CA SER A 244 8.81 -7.11 2.11
C SER A 244 9.97 -7.98 1.63
N VAL A 245 11.10 -8.00 2.35
CA VAL A 245 12.22 -8.92 2.06
C VAL A 245 11.75 -10.38 2.18
N LYS A 246 11.05 -10.73 3.26
CA LYS A 246 10.53 -12.09 3.47
C LYS A 246 9.58 -12.52 2.35
N LYS A 247 8.58 -11.69 2.01
CA LYS A 247 7.60 -11.98 0.93
C LYS A 247 8.30 -12.13 -0.43
N THR A 248 9.28 -11.26 -0.71
CA THR A 248 10.00 -11.26 -1.98
C THR A 248 10.94 -12.47 -2.10
N LEU A 249 11.67 -12.85 -1.05
CA LEU A 249 12.52 -14.05 -1.04
C LEU A 249 11.72 -15.33 -1.29
N SER A 250 10.55 -15.47 -0.66
CA SER A 250 9.63 -16.59 -0.90
C SER A 250 9.20 -16.67 -2.38
N SER A 251 8.91 -15.52 -2.98
CA SER A 251 8.48 -15.39 -4.37
C SER A 251 9.63 -15.71 -5.34
N VAL A 252 10.83 -15.18 -5.09
CA VAL A 252 12.04 -15.46 -5.88
C VAL A 252 12.40 -16.95 -5.83
N LEU A 253 12.31 -17.59 -4.66
CA LEU A 253 12.54 -19.03 -4.51
C LEU A 253 11.63 -19.84 -5.44
N LYS A 254 10.32 -19.55 -5.40
CA LYS A 254 9.34 -20.23 -6.27
C LYS A 254 9.64 -20.01 -7.75
N CYS A 255 10.09 -18.82 -8.13
CA CYS A 255 10.44 -18.54 -9.51
C CYS A 255 11.71 -19.29 -9.95
N PHE A 256 12.73 -19.39 -9.08
CA PHE A 256 13.92 -20.21 -9.37
C PHE A 256 13.57 -21.69 -9.52
N GLU A 257 12.69 -22.23 -8.67
CA GLU A 257 12.16 -23.58 -8.85
C GLU A 257 11.41 -23.70 -10.19
N GLY A 258 10.56 -22.73 -10.52
CA GLY A 258 9.78 -22.70 -11.76
C GLY A 258 10.63 -22.69 -13.04
N VAL A 259 11.78 -22.03 -13.04
CA VAL A 259 12.74 -22.08 -14.17
C VAL A 259 13.67 -23.29 -14.12
N ASN A 260 13.54 -24.15 -13.11
CA ASN A 260 14.39 -25.32 -12.85
C ASN A 260 15.86 -24.98 -12.49
N ASP A 261 16.11 -23.82 -11.89
CA ASP A 261 17.41 -23.47 -11.28
C ASP A 261 17.40 -23.82 -9.79
N ILE A 262 17.50 -25.12 -9.52
CA ILE A 262 17.36 -25.68 -8.17
C ILE A 262 18.49 -25.21 -7.24
N SER A 263 19.69 -24.97 -7.77
CA SER A 263 20.81 -24.47 -6.98
C SER A 263 20.51 -23.07 -6.45
N GLN A 264 19.99 -22.17 -7.28
CA GLN A 264 19.57 -20.84 -6.84
C GLN A 264 18.34 -20.88 -5.94
N ALA A 265 17.39 -21.81 -6.19
CA ALA A 265 16.23 -22.00 -5.32
C ALA A 265 16.63 -22.39 -3.88
N ILE A 266 17.55 -23.36 -3.74
CA ILE A 266 18.10 -23.78 -2.44
C ILE A 266 18.84 -22.61 -1.78
N SER A 267 19.75 -21.94 -2.49
CA SER A 267 20.48 -20.80 -1.93
C SER A 267 19.55 -19.68 -1.46
N THR A 268 18.45 -19.44 -2.20
CA THR A 268 17.43 -18.45 -1.83
C THR A 268 16.65 -18.89 -0.59
N GLY A 269 16.33 -20.18 -0.46
CA GLY A 269 15.69 -20.74 0.75
C GLY A 269 16.57 -20.61 1.99
N GLU A 270 17.88 -20.83 1.87
CA GLU A 270 18.82 -20.63 2.96
C GLU A 270 18.88 -19.15 3.40
N LYS A 271 18.89 -18.23 2.42
CA LYS A 271 18.81 -16.77 2.69
C LYS A 271 17.51 -16.41 3.40
N TYR A 272 16.38 -16.99 2.99
CA TYR A 272 15.08 -16.79 3.63
C TYR A 272 15.09 -17.25 5.10
N VAL A 273 15.59 -18.45 5.38
CA VAL A 273 15.69 -18.97 6.76
C VAL A 273 16.62 -18.09 7.61
N SER A 274 17.79 -17.73 7.06
CA SER A 274 18.74 -16.84 7.73
C SER A 274 18.15 -15.45 8.03
N TRP A 275 17.37 -14.89 7.08
CA TRP A 275 16.67 -13.63 7.26
C TRP A 275 15.64 -13.70 8.40
N CYS A 276 14.80 -14.74 8.42
CA CYS A 276 13.79 -14.95 9.45
C CYS A 276 14.43 -15.11 10.85
N ARG A 277 15.49 -15.92 10.97
CA ARG A 277 16.20 -16.12 12.25
C ARG A 277 16.85 -14.84 12.78
N ARG A 278 17.46 -14.03 11.91
CA ARG A 278 18.06 -12.73 12.30
C ARG A 278 17.04 -11.75 12.89
N HIS A 279 15.76 -11.93 12.57
CA HIS A 279 14.66 -11.08 13.02
C HIS A 279 13.72 -11.79 14.00
N SER A 280 14.16 -12.91 14.60
CA SER A 280 13.40 -13.67 15.59
C SER A 280 12.04 -14.18 15.11
N ASP A 281 11.88 -14.45 13.81
CA ASP A 281 10.69 -15.05 13.23
C ASP A 281 10.87 -16.56 13.07
N GLU A 282 10.67 -17.28 14.17
CA GLU A 282 10.82 -18.74 14.21
C GLU A 282 9.79 -19.46 13.31
N ALA A 283 8.59 -18.91 13.16
CA ALA A 283 7.57 -19.46 12.28
C ALA A 283 8.02 -19.38 10.81
N GLY A 284 8.56 -18.23 10.41
CA GLY A 284 9.18 -18.05 9.09
C GLY A 284 10.37 -18.98 8.88
N ALA A 285 11.27 -19.10 9.86
CA ALA A 285 12.43 -19.99 9.77
C ALA A 285 12.03 -21.47 9.62
N ALA A 286 11.02 -21.92 10.36
CA ALA A 286 10.49 -23.27 10.25
C ALA A 286 9.88 -23.52 8.86
N GLN A 287 9.05 -22.60 8.36
CA GLN A 287 8.48 -22.68 7.01
C GLN A 287 9.57 -22.80 5.93
N GLY A 288 10.60 -21.96 6.00
CA GLY A 288 11.70 -22.02 5.05
C GLY A 288 12.51 -23.32 5.12
N THR A 289 12.67 -23.89 6.33
CA THR A 289 13.35 -25.18 6.52
C THR A 289 12.56 -26.32 5.87
N VAL A 290 11.24 -26.32 6.02
CA VAL A 290 10.36 -27.29 5.35
C VAL A 290 10.51 -27.21 3.82
N TRP A 291 10.48 -26.00 3.25
CA TRP A 291 10.69 -25.82 1.80
C TRP A 291 12.03 -26.36 1.32
N LEU A 292 13.11 -26.11 2.06
CA LEU A 292 14.43 -26.63 1.71
C LEU A 292 14.47 -28.16 1.71
N GLU A 293 13.86 -28.81 2.70
CA GLU A 293 13.75 -30.26 2.74
C GLU A 293 12.92 -30.81 1.57
N GLU A 294 11.81 -30.15 1.22
CA GLU A 294 10.95 -30.54 0.10
C GLU A 294 11.70 -30.43 -1.24
N LEU A 295 12.40 -29.31 -1.47
CA LEU A 295 13.24 -29.09 -2.65
C LEU A 295 14.33 -30.17 -2.77
N GLN A 296 15.04 -30.44 -1.68
CA GLN A 296 16.06 -31.49 -1.66
C GLN A 296 15.45 -32.88 -1.92
N LYS A 297 14.33 -33.23 -1.29
CA LYS A 297 13.68 -34.54 -1.54
C LYS A 297 13.21 -34.70 -2.99
N LYS A 298 12.71 -33.62 -3.60
CA LYS A 298 12.19 -33.61 -4.98
C LYS A 298 13.32 -33.78 -6.00
N TYR A 299 14.42 -33.05 -5.87
CA TYR A 299 15.47 -32.98 -6.89
C TYR A 299 16.74 -33.79 -6.58
N THR A 300 16.90 -34.33 -5.36
CA THR A 300 18.00 -35.29 -5.07
C THR A 300 17.67 -36.69 -5.61
N LYS A 301 16.38 -37.04 -5.78
CA LYS A 301 15.96 -38.34 -6.33
C LYS A 301 16.12 -38.46 -7.85
N GLU A 302 16.18 -37.34 -8.57
CA GLU A 302 16.39 -37.34 -10.03
C GLU A 302 17.87 -37.57 -10.41
N GLY A 303 18.81 -37.46 -9.47
CA GLY A 303 20.22 -37.79 -9.67
C GLY A 303 20.55 -39.30 -9.63
N ASP A 304 19.67 -40.12 -9.04
CA ASP A 304 19.90 -41.57 -8.85
C ASP A 304 19.24 -42.45 -9.94
N THR A 305 18.58 -41.86 -10.95
CA THR A 305 17.91 -42.60 -12.05
C THR A 305 18.47 -42.32 -13.43
N ALA A 306 19.62 -41.63 -13.53
CA ALA A 306 20.38 -41.52 -14.77
C ALA A 306 21.72 -42.28 -14.66
N GLN A 307 21.64 -43.61 -14.71
CA GLN A 307 22.74 -44.50 -15.15
C GLN A 307 22.35 -45.17 -16.45
#